data_AF-A0A1V5D4Y3-F1
#
_entry.id   AF-A0A1V5D4Y3-F1
#
_cell.length_a   1.000
_cell.length_b   1.000
_cell.length_c   1.000
_cell.angle_alpha   90.00
_cell.angle_beta   90.00
_cell.angle_gamma   90.00
#
_symmetry.space_group_name_H-M   'P 1'
#
loop_
_entity.id
_entity.type
_entity.pdbx_description
1 polymer ?
#
loop_
_entity_poly.entity_id
_entity_poly.type
_entity_poly.pdbx_seq_one_letter_code
_entity_poly.pdbx_strand_id
1 'polypeptide(L)'
;MTEKIGAWIGVISSVVTIGLTVYNATLNTRIQQTEIQLKQVESEIRKKSQELEERKERTARYEFVNKLLPDVLKKEKPQVILTTNLITLALTEEEARKLFEGFQFSQDRSIQEVGRIGSENLEKQRERLRSALAHESAGFEALIAGDYQKALSEFETTESVYPTFHQAYEIARLLRQNLRAMSEAKSRKDVFRKIVTEYNYGAPPKYLQKLDELSK
;
A
#
# COMPACT_ATOMS: atom_id res chain seq x y z
N MET A 1 -62.69 53.08 3.50
CA MET A 1 -61.31 53.42 3.06
C MET A 1 -60.24 52.45 3.57
N THR A 2 -60.57 51.54 4.50
CA THR A 2 -59.64 50.61 5.16
C THR A 2 -59.32 49.33 4.35
N GLU A 3 -60.23 48.84 3.50
CA GLU A 3 -60.02 47.62 2.71
C GLU A 3 -58.95 47.76 1.61
N LYS A 4 -58.83 48.94 0.99
CA LYS A 4 -57.82 49.16 -0.06
C LYS A 4 -56.39 49.24 0.48
N ILE A 5 -56.22 49.68 1.73
CA ILE A 5 -54.91 49.82 2.39
C ILE A 5 -54.37 48.44 2.78
N GLY A 6 -55.22 47.54 3.28
CA GLY A 6 -54.84 46.17 3.60
C GLY A 6 -54.38 45.35 2.39
N ALA A 7 -55.05 45.52 1.24
CA ALA A 7 -54.64 44.87 -0.01
C ALA A 7 -53.27 45.34 -0.51
N TRP A 8 -52.97 46.64 -0.40
CA TRP A 8 -51.67 47.20 -0.79
C TRP A 8 -50.51 46.73 0.11
N ILE A 9 -50.74 46.62 1.42
CA ILE A 9 -49.74 46.08 2.35
C ILE A 9 -49.43 44.60 2.02
N GLY A 10 -50.46 43.81 1.67
CA GLY A 10 -50.30 42.43 1.23
C GLY A 10 -49.41 42.30 -0.02
N VAL A 11 -49.66 43.13 -1.03
CA VAL A 11 -48.86 43.14 -2.28
C VAL A 11 -47.42 43.59 -2.04
N ILE A 12 -47.20 44.58 -1.17
CA ILE A 12 -45.84 45.04 -0.86
C ILE A 12 -45.07 43.95 -0.09
N SER A 13 -45.71 43.28 0.86
CA SER A 13 -45.07 42.21 1.64
C SER A 13 -44.67 41.00 0.78
N SER A 14 -45.46 40.64 -0.23
CA SER A 14 -45.14 39.55 -1.15
C SER A 14 -44.00 39.92 -2.09
N VAL A 15 -43.96 41.16 -2.59
CA VAL A 15 -42.84 41.66 -3.41
C VAL A 15 -41.52 41.66 -2.61
N VAL A 16 -41.55 42.10 -1.36
CA VAL A 16 -40.36 42.06 -0.48
C VAL A 16 -39.92 40.62 -0.22
N THR A 17 -40.85 39.71 0.02
CA THR A 17 -40.54 38.28 0.26
C THR A 17 -39.94 37.62 -0.98
N ILE A 18 -40.48 37.89 -2.18
CA ILE A 18 -39.94 37.41 -3.45
C ILE A 18 -38.54 37.98 -3.66
N GLY A 19 -38.33 39.28 -3.42
CA GLY A 19 -37.03 39.94 -3.52
C GLY A 19 -35.99 39.32 -2.59
N LEU A 20 -36.34 39.09 -1.33
CA LEU A 20 -35.48 38.40 -0.35
C LEU A 20 -35.19 36.95 -0.76
N THR A 21 -36.16 36.25 -1.34
CA THR A 21 -35.99 34.86 -1.80
C THR A 21 -35.01 34.79 -2.98
N VAL A 22 -35.14 35.69 -3.96
CA VAL A 22 -34.22 35.80 -5.11
C VAL A 22 -32.82 36.23 -4.66
N TYR A 23 -32.74 37.18 -3.73
CA TYR A 23 -31.45 37.62 -3.17
C TYR A 23 -30.76 36.49 -2.40
N ASN A 24 -31.48 35.76 -1.54
CA ASN A 24 -30.94 34.64 -0.79
C ASN A 24 -30.52 33.48 -1.72
N ALA A 25 -31.30 33.19 -2.77
CA ALA A 25 -30.95 32.19 -3.78
C ALA A 25 -29.68 32.57 -4.55
N THR A 26 -29.52 33.83 -4.94
CA THR A 26 -28.31 34.32 -5.62
C THR A 26 -27.09 34.39 -4.69
N LEU A 27 -27.29 34.62 -3.39
CA LEU A 27 -26.23 34.57 -2.39
C LEU A 27 -25.77 33.13 -2.14
N ASN A 28 -26.71 32.19 -2.02
CA ASN A 28 -26.41 30.77 -1.85
C ASN A 28 -25.67 30.17 -3.04
N THR A 29 -26.01 30.53 -4.28
CA THR A 29 -25.26 30.03 -5.45
C THR A 29 -23.83 30.57 -5.48
N ARG A 30 -23.60 31.83 -5.08
CA ARG A 30 -22.25 32.38 -4.92
C ARG A 30 -21.46 31.65 -3.83
N ILE A 31 -22.06 31.40 -2.66
CA ILE A 31 -21.42 30.66 -1.57
C ILE A 31 -21.04 29.25 -2.03
N GLN A 32 -21.95 28.53 -2.69
CA GLN A 32 -21.66 27.19 -3.22
C GLN A 32 -20.51 27.19 -4.23
N GLN A 33 -20.46 28.18 -5.14
CA GLN A 33 -19.35 28.30 -6.08
C GLN A 33 -18.01 28.57 -5.37
N THR A 34 -18.01 29.44 -4.36
CA THR A 34 -16.81 29.71 -3.55
C THR A 34 -16.38 28.47 -2.78
N GLU A 35 -17.31 27.69 -2.19
CA GLU A 35 -17.00 26.44 -1.51
C GLU A 35 -16.41 25.38 -2.45
N ILE A 36 -16.92 25.26 -3.68
CA ILE A 36 -16.38 24.33 -4.68
C ILE A 36 -14.96 24.75 -5.07
N GLN A 37 -14.73 26.03 -5.34
CA GLN A 37 -13.40 26.55 -5.65
C GLN A 37 -12.43 26.36 -4.48
N LEU A 38 -12.88 26.61 -3.24
CA LEU A 38 -12.08 26.39 -2.04
C LEU A 38 -11.67 24.93 -1.91
N LYS A 39 -12.62 23.99 -2.06
CA LYS A 39 -12.34 22.54 -2.03
C LYS A 39 -11.37 22.12 -3.13
N GLN A 40 -11.48 22.70 -4.33
CA GLN A 40 -10.54 22.43 -5.43
C GLN A 40 -9.13 22.91 -5.08
N VAL A 41 -8.99 24.15 -4.63
CA VAL A 41 -7.71 24.74 -4.22
C VAL A 41 -7.10 23.96 -3.05
N GLU A 42 -7.88 23.60 -2.03
CA GLU A 42 -7.43 22.76 -0.91
C GLU A 42 -6.94 21.40 -1.41
N SER A 43 -7.64 20.77 -2.34
CA SER A 43 -7.22 19.50 -2.93
C SER A 43 -5.91 19.63 -3.71
N GLU A 44 -5.73 20.73 -4.44
CA GLU A 44 -4.50 21.01 -5.18
C GLU A 44 -3.33 21.31 -4.25
N ILE A 45 -3.53 22.12 -3.21
CA ILE A 45 -2.52 22.40 -2.18
C ILE A 45 -2.12 21.08 -1.50
N ARG A 46 -3.10 20.23 -1.16
CA ARG A 46 -2.82 18.93 -0.55
C ARG A 46 -2.00 18.03 -1.46
N LYS A 47 -2.35 17.94 -2.74
CA LYS A 47 -1.56 17.18 -3.75
C LYS A 47 -0.15 17.72 -3.88
N LYS A 48 0.01 19.04 -4.05
CA LYS A 48 1.33 19.68 -4.13
C LYS A 48 2.16 19.48 -2.87
N SER A 49 1.53 19.53 -1.70
CA SER A 49 2.18 19.25 -0.42
C SER A 49 2.69 17.81 -0.35
N GLN A 50 1.85 16.84 -0.75
CA GLN A 50 2.25 15.43 -0.85
C GLN A 50 3.42 15.24 -1.82
N GLU A 51 3.32 15.78 -3.03
CA GLU A 51 4.42 15.71 -4.01
C GLU A 51 5.71 16.35 -3.49
N LEU A 52 5.61 17.44 -2.72
CA LEU A 52 6.77 18.13 -2.17
C LEU A 52 7.43 17.33 -1.05
N GLU A 53 6.64 16.69 -0.18
CA GLU A 53 7.17 15.76 0.82
C GLU A 53 7.82 14.54 0.16
N GLU A 54 7.18 13.92 -0.84
CA GLU A 54 7.77 12.81 -1.61
C GLU A 54 9.11 13.20 -2.26
N ARG A 55 9.19 14.42 -2.81
CA ARG A 55 10.42 14.95 -3.39
C ARG A 55 11.50 15.16 -2.32
N LYS A 56 11.15 15.74 -1.17
CA LYS A 56 12.08 15.93 -0.04
C LYS A 56 12.63 14.58 0.44
N GLU A 57 11.75 13.61 0.66
CA GLU A 57 12.13 12.26 1.06
C GLU A 57 13.06 11.61 0.03
N ARG A 58 12.77 11.74 -1.27
CA ARG A 58 13.65 11.24 -2.32
C ARG A 58 15.03 11.91 -2.30
N THR A 59 15.08 13.23 -2.15
CA THR A 59 16.36 13.95 -2.04
C THR A 59 17.16 13.49 -0.82
N ALA A 60 16.51 13.34 0.34
CA ALA A 60 17.15 12.86 1.56
C ALA A 60 17.71 11.43 1.38
N ARG A 61 16.99 10.54 0.69
CA ARG A 61 17.45 9.18 0.35
C ARG A 61 18.71 9.21 -0.51
N TYR A 62 18.74 10.05 -1.54
CA TYR A 62 19.93 10.19 -2.40
C TYR A 62 21.11 10.82 -1.67
N GLU A 63 20.87 11.81 -0.82
CA GLU A 63 21.92 12.41 0.01
C GLU A 63 22.52 11.37 0.97
N PHE A 64 21.67 10.53 1.57
CA PHE A 64 22.12 9.42 2.41
C PHE A 64 22.97 8.42 1.63
N VAL A 65 22.54 7.98 0.44
CA VAL A 65 23.33 7.10 -0.42
C VAL A 65 24.66 7.74 -0.81
N ASN A 66 24.68 9.02 -1.15
CA ASN A 66 25.90 9.74 -1.48
C ASN A 66 26.91 9.76 -0.33
N LYS A 67 26.42 9.89 0.93
CA LYS A 67 27.26 9.80 2.14
C LYS A 67 27.85 8.40 2.33
N LEU A 68 27.17 7.36 1.86
CA LEU A 68 27.61 5.97 1.95
C LEU A 68 28.63 5.59 0.86
N LEU A 69 28.64 6.28 -0.29
CA LEU A 69 29.54 5.94 -1.40
C LEU A 69 31.02 5.80 -1.00
N PRO A 70 31.63 6.69 -0.19
CA PRO A 70 33.02 6.54 0.20
C PRO A 70 33.31 5.24 0.98
N ASP A 71 32.35 4.77 1.77
CA ASP A 71 32.48 3.53 2.56
C ASP A 71 32.36 2.28 1.70
N VAL A 72 31.59 2.36 0.61
CA VAL A 72 31.42 1.30 -0.37
C VAL A 72 32.70 1.06 -1.19
N LEU A 73 33.56 2.07 -1.31
CA LEU A 73 34.84 1.99 -2.03
C LEU A 73 35.98 1.47 -1.15
N LYS A 74 35.73 1.17 0.12
CA LYS A 74 36.72 0.57 1.01
C LYS A 74 36.94 -0.90 0.64
N LYS A 75 38.15 -1.41 0.92
CA LYS A 75 38.54 -2.79 0.56
C LYS A 75 37.89 -3.87 1.44
N GLU A 76 37.23 -3.50 2.52
CA GLU A 76 36.68 -4.44 3.50
C GLU A 76 35.35 -5.02 3.03
N LYS A 77 35.36 -6.30 2.58
CA LYS A 77 34.17 -7.00 2.09
C LYS A 77 32.94 -6.92 3.03
N PRO A 78 33.06 -7.08 4.36
CA PRO A 78 31.90 -6.98 5.26
C PRO A 78 31.26 -5.58 5.24
N GLN A 79 32.10 -4.53 5.20
CA GLN A 79 31.63 -3.15 5.14
C GLN A 79 30.97 -2.85 3.80
N VAL A 80 31.53 -3.35 2.70
CA VAL A 80 30.90 -3.27 1.38
C VAL A 80 29.52 -3.93 1.39
N ILE A 81 29.39 -5.17 1.89
CA ILE A 81 28.10 -5.87 1.95
C ILE A 81 27.08 -5.09 2.80
N LEU A 82 27.48 -4.63 3.98
CA LEU A 82 26.61 -3.84 4.85
C LEU A 82 26.12 -2.57 4.15
N THR A 83 27.02 -1.80 3.58
CA THR A 83 26.68 -0.53 2.94
C THR A 83 25.84 -0.74 1.69
N THR A 84 26.12 -1.78 0.90
CA THR A 84 25.28 -2.18 -0.23
C THR A 84 23.87 -2.54 0.21
N ASN A 85 23.70 -3.23 1.35
CA ASN A 85 22.38 -3.52 1.90
C ASN A 85 21.66 -2.25 2.40
N LEU A 86 22.38 -1.31 3.01
CA LEU A 86 21.81 -0.01 3.39
C LEU A 86 21.35 0.79 2.18
N ILE A 87 22.09 0.74 1.07
CA ILE A 87 21.70 1.35 -0.19
C ILE A 87 20.44 0.69 -0.75
N THR A 88 20.33 -0.65 -0.72
CA THR A 88 19.10 -1.34 -1.16
C THR A 88 17.88 -1.04 -0.30
N LEU A 89 18.07 -0.74 0.99
CA LEU A 89 16.98 -0.35 1.90
C LEU A 89 16.57 1.10 1.70
N ALA A 90 17.53 1.99 1.39
CA ALA A 90 17.27 3.40 1.18
C ALA A 90 16.65 3.68 -0.19
N LEU A 91 16.97 2.90 -1.22
CA LEU A 91 16.49 3.11 -2.59
C LEU A 91 15.29 2.22 -2.91
N THR A 92 14.51 2.62 -3.93
CA THR A 92 13.59 1.68 -4.56
C THR A 92 14.36 0.57 -5.30
N GLU A 93 13.71 -0.56 -5.53
CA GLU A 93 14.31 -1.69 -6.24
C GLU A 93 14.85 -1.31 -7.63
N GLU A 94 14.13 -0.45 -8.36
CA GLU A 94 14.56 0.04 -9.67
C GLU A 94 15.77 0.98 -9.58
N GLU A 95 15.78 1.90 -8.61
CA GLU A 95 16.90 2.83 -8.39
C GLU A 95 18.16 2.08 -7.98
N ALA A 96 18.05 1.15 -7.02
CA ALA A 96 19.15 0.30 -6.58
C ALA A 96 19.70 -0.53 -7.74
N ARG A 97 18.83 -1.12 -8.56
CA ARG A 97 19.21 -1.88 -9.74
C ARG A 97 20.01 -1.02 -10.73
N LYS A 98 19.49 0.15 -11.11
CA LYS A 98 20.17 1.08 -12.03
C LYS A 98 21.53 1.52 -11.48
N LEU A 99 21.61 1.77 -10.18
CA LEU A 99 22.86 2.14 -9.51
C LEU A 99 23.90 1.03 -9.61
N PHE A 100 23.56 -0.19 -9.22
CA PHE A 100 24.50 -1.31 -9.23
C PHE A 100 24.86 -1.77 -10.64
N GLU A 101 23.92 -1.76 -11.59
CA GLU A 101 24.22 -1.98 -13.01
C GLU A 101 25.21 -0.91 -13.52
N GLY A 102 25.00 0.36 -13.19
CA GLY A 102 25.93 1.44 -13.52
C GLY A 102 27.34 1.23 -12.95
N PHE A 103 27.43 0.71 -11.71
CA PHE A 103 28.72 0.39 -11.09
C PHE A 103 29.46 -0.75 -11.79
N GLN A 104 28.76 -1.74 -12.34
CA GLN A 104 29.39 -2.84 -13.09
C GLN A 104 30.11 -2.37 -14.37
N PHE A 105 29.65 -1.27 -14.97
CA PHE A 105 30.27 -0.65 -16.14
C PHE A 105 31.43 0.30 -15.81
N SER A 106 31.74 0.50 -14.52
CA SER A 106 32.87 1.33 -14.12
C SER A 106 34.21 0.70 -14.53
N GLN A 107 35.18 1.55 -14.88
CA GLN A 107 36.56 1.13 -15.15
C GLN A 107 37.33 0.81 -13.86
N ASP A 108 36.83 1.29 -12.70
CA ASP A 108 37.42 1.01 -11.40
C ASP A 108 36.95 -0.37 -10.90
N ARG A 109 37.91 -1.27 -10.68
CA ARG A 109 37.67 -2.64 -10.21
C ARG A 109 36.95 -2.68 -8.85
N SER A 110 37.19 -1.71 -7.97
CA SER A 110 36.51 -1.63 -6.69
C SER A 110 35.02 -1.33 -6.85
N ILE A 111 34.69 -0.35 -7.71
CA ILE A 111 33.31 0.02 -8.05
C ILE A 111 32.60 -1.13 -8.76
N GLN A 112 33.29 -1.80 -9.69
CA GLN A 112 32.74 -2.94 -10.40
C GLN A 112 32.36 -4.09 -9.45
N GLU A 113 33.21 -4.41 -8.47
CA GLU A 113 32.93 -5.45 -7.48
C GLU A 113 31.72 -5.10 -6.60
N VAL A 114 31.59 -3.83 -6.21
CA VAL A 114 30.41 -3.33 -5.49
C VAL A 114 29.15 -3.55 -6.34
N GLY A 115 29.20 -3.17 -7.62
CA GLY A 115 28.09 -3.37 -8.56
C GLY A 115 27.69 -4.84 -8.66
N ARG A 116 28.66 -5.75 -8.71
CA ARG A 116 28.42 -7.20 -8.72
C ARG A 116 27.76 -7.68 -7.42
N ILE A 117 28.32 -7.33 -6.26
CA ILE A 117 27.78 -7.70 -4.94
C ILE A 117 26.35 -7.17 -4.76
N GLY A 118 26.09 -5.91 -5.14
CA GLY A 118 24.78 -5.29 -5.03
C GLY A 118 23.74 -5.94 -5.92
N SER A 119 24.07 -6.21 -7.18
CA SER A 119 23.16 -6.92 -8.08
C SER A 119 22.89 -8.36 -7.64
N GLU A 120 23.91 -9.09 -7.16
CA GLU A 120 23.72 -10.44 -6.63
C GLU A 120 22.81 -10.47 -5.39
N ASN A 121 22.97 -9.50 -4.48
CA ASN A 121 22.11 -9.40 -3.31
C ASN A 121 20.67 -9.04 -3.69
N LEU A 122 20.49 -8.11 -4.63
CA LEU A 122 19.17 -7.73 -5.13
C LEU A 122 18.46 -8.92 -5.78
N GLU A 123 19.16 -9.71 -6.60
CA GLU A 123 18.55 -10.88 -7.25
C GLU A 123 18.20 -11.96 -6.23
N LYS A 124 19.06 -12.23 -5.23
CA LYS A 124 18.73 -13.16 -4.13
C LYS A 124 17.49 -12.74 -3.36
N GLN A 125 17.31 -11.43 -3.10
CA GLN A 125 16.10 -10.93 -2.44
C GLN A 125 14.87 -11.14 -3.32
N ARG A 126 14.96 -10.86 -4.62
CA ARG A 126 13.88 -11.12 -5.58
C ARG A 126 13.52 -12.60 -5.68
N GLU A 127 14.51 -13.49 -5.73
CA GLU A 127 14.30 -14.92 -5.77
C GLU A 127 13.57 -15.41 -4.52
N ARG A 128 13.99 -14.97 -3.33
CA ARG A 128 13.28 -15.27 -2.07
C ARG A 128 11.85 -14.77 -2.09
N LEU A 129 11.62 -13.54 -2.53
CA LEU A 129 10.26 -12.99 -2.64
C LEU A 129 9.41 -13.79 -3.63
N ARG A 130 9.93 -14.10 -4.82
CA ARG A 130 9.23 -14.92 -5.83
C ARG A 130 8.89 -16.31 -5.29
N SER A 131 9.84 -16.95 -4.63
CA SER A 131 9.63 -18.26 -3.99
C SER A 131 8.55 -18.18 -2.91
N ALA A 132 8.59 -17.16 -2.04
CA ALA A 132 7.56 -16.97 -1.02
C ALA A 132 6.18 -16.72 -1.63
N LEU A 133 6.06 -15.90 -2.68
CA LEU A 133 4.78 -15.68 -3.39
C LEU A 133 4.24 -16.96 -4.04
N ALA A 134 5.12 -17.83 -4.53
CA ALA A 134 4.74 -19.12 -5.10
C ALA A 134 4.19 -20.05 -4.01
N HIS A 135 4.87 -20.15 -2.87
CA HIS A 135 4.41 -20.92 -1.70
C HIS A 135 3.11 -20.35 -1.12
N GLU A 136 2.97 -19.03 -1.03
CA GLU A 136 1.74 -18.37 -0.58
C GLU A 136 0.55 -18.75 -1.48
N SER A 137 0.76 -18.65 -2.80
CA SER A 137 -0.25 -19.03 -3.79
C SER A 137 -0.63 -20.50 -3.69
N ALA A 138 0.36 -21.39 -3.53
CA ALA A 138 0.13 -22.83 -3.35
C ALA A 138 -0.62 -23.13 -2.04
N GLY A 139 -0.33 -22.40 -0.97
CA GLY A 139 -1.03 -22.51 0.31
C GLY A 139 -2.52 -22.15 0.21
N PHE A 140 -2.83 -21.04 -0.49
CA PHE A 140 -4.21 -20.66 -0.77
C PHE A 140 -4.93 -21.64 -1.69
N GLU A 141 -4.25 -22.17 -2.71
CA GLU A 141 -4.83 -23.19 -3.60
C GLU A 141 -5.13 -24.49 -2.84
N ALA A 142 -4.24 -24.92 -1.96
CA ALA A 142 -4.45 -26.06 -1.10
C ALA A 142 -5.63 -25.84 -0.12
N LEU A 143 -5.77 -24.63 0.44
CA LEU A 143 -6.94 -24.27 1.27
C LEU A 143 -8.26 -24.44 0.52
N ILE A 144 -8.32 -23.94 -0.71
CA ILE A 144 -9.52 -23.99 -1.56
C ILE A 144 -9.81 -25.45 -1.97
N ALA A 145 -8.76 -26.23 -2.27
CA ALA A 145 -8.88 -27.65 -2.60
C ALA A 145 -9.25 -28.54 -1.41
N GLY A 146 -9.21 -28.00 -0.18
CA GLY A 146 -9.49 -28.75 1.04
C GLY A 146 -8.32 -29.56 1.59
N ASP A 147 -7.11 -29.37 1.06
CA ASP A 147 -5.88 -30.00 1.54
C ASP A 147 -5.22 -29.11 2.61
N TYR A 148 -5.74 -29.17 3.83
CA TYR A 148 -5.31 -28.29 4.92
C TYR A 148 -3.91 -28.60 5.46
N GLN A 149 -3.43 -29.84 5.29
CA GLN A 149 -2.06 -30.20 5.69
C GLN A 149 -1.05 -29.60 4.73
N LYS A 150 -1.30 -29.72 3.43
CA LYS A 150 -0.48 -29.05 2.42
C LYS A 150 -0.54 -27.54 2.59
N ALA A 151 -1.73 -26.96 2.79
CA ALA A 151 -1.87 -25.54 3.03
C ALA A 151 -1.00 -25.04 4.19
N LEU A 152 -1.05 -25.72 5.34
CA LEU A 152 -0.23 -25.38 6.49
C LEU A 152 1.28 -25.41 6.14
N SER A 153 1.74 -26.48 5.49
CA SER A 153 3.15 -26.63 5.10
C SER A 153 3.62 -25.52 4.15
N GLU A 154 2.79 -25.12 3.20
CA GLU A 154 3.12 -24.08 2.22
C GLU A 154 3.18 -22.69 2.89
N PHE A 155 2.28 -22.38 3.83
CA PHE A 155 2.33 -21.12 4.58
C PHE A 155 3.51 -21.05 5.56
N GLU A 156 3.87 -22.17 6.20
CA GLU A 156 5.10 -22.25 7.02
C GLU A 156 6.36 -22.04 6.16
N THR A 157 6.39 -22.61 4.95
CA THR A 157 7.51 -22.42 4.02
C THR A 157 7.60 -20.97 3.54
N THR A 158 6.45 -20.34 3.28
CA THR A 158 6.38 -18.92 2.90
C THR A 158 7.04 -18.03 3.96
N GLU A 159 6.69 -18.24 5.23
CA GLU A 159 7.26 -17.49 6.36
C GLU A 159 8.76 -17.75 6.53
N SER A 160 9.21 -19.00 6.41
CA SER A 160 10.62 -19.34 6.50
C SER A 160 11.47 -18.72 5.39
N VAL A 161 10.93 -18.60 4.17
CA VAL A 161 11.66 -18.03 3.02
C VAL A 161 11.66 -16.51 3.06
N TYR A 162 10.56 -15.90 3.51
CA TYR A 162 10.39 -14.45 3.55
C TYR A 162 9.59 -14.01 4.79
N PRO A 163 10.27 -13.81 5.93
CA PRO A 163 9.63 -13.59 7.24
C PRO A 163 8.74 -12.34 7.36
N THR A 164 8.76 -11.44 6.40
CA THR A 164 7.88 -10.25 6.41
C THR A 164 6.45 -10.58 6.00
N PHE A 165 6.16 -11.80 5.54
CA PHE A 165 4.81 -12.25 5.18
C PHE A 165 4.03 -12.61 6.45
N HIS A 166 3.69 -11.60 7.24
CA HIS A 166 2.98 -11.78 8.51
C HIS A 166 1.64 -12.50 8.34
N GLN A 167 0.92 -12.31 7.23
CA GLN A 167 -0.32 -13.03 6.99
C GLN A 167 -0.10 -14.56 6.89
N ALA A 168 0.99 -15.00 6.27
CA ALA A 168 1.28 -16.43 6.11
C ALA A 168 1.50 -17.11 7.47
N TYR A 169 2.22 -16.44 8.38
CA TYR A 169 2.41 -16.89 9.76
C TYR A 169 1.07 -17.04 10.51
N GLU A 170 0.23 -16.01 10.46
CA GLU A 170 -1.04 -15.98 11.17
C GLU A 170 -2.03 -17.04 10.64
N ILE A 171 -2.08 -17.20 9.31
CA ILE A 171 -2.88 -18.26 8.66
C ILE A 171 -2.35 -19.64 9.06
N ALA A 172 -1.04 -19.88 8.99
CA ALA A 172 -0.44 -21.14 9.43
C ALA A 172 -0.78 -21.44 10.91
N ARG A 173 -0.69 -20.43 11.78
CA ARG A 173 -1.04 -20.55 13.19
C ARG A 173 -2.52 -20.92 13.37
N LEU A 174 -3.43 -20.25 12.66
CA LEU A 174 -4.87 -20.54 12.71
C LEU A 174 -5.17 -21.95 12.21
N LEU A 175 -4.55 -22.37 11.10
CA LEU A 175 -4.73 -23.71 10.54
C LEU A 175 -4.21 -24.79 11.49
N ARG A 176 -3.05 -24.59 12.12
CA ARG A 176 -2.49 -25.54 13.09
C ARG A 176 -3.43 -25.77 14.28
N GLN A 177 -4.07 -24.71 14.77
CA GLN A 177 -5.02 -24.78 15.88
C GLN A 177 -6.34 -25.49 15.50
N ASN A 178 -6.77 -25.36 14.25
CA ASN A 178 -8.09 -25.83 13.81
C ASN A 178 -8.02 -27.09 12.93
N LEU A 179 -6.84 -27.63 12.65
CA LEU A 179 -6.61 -28.67 11.62
C LEU A 179 -7.52 -29.90 11.78
N ARG A 180 -7.79 -30.30 13.03
CA ARG A 180 -8.69 -31.43 13.35
C ARG A 180 -10.16 -31.10 13.13
N ALA A 181 -10.55 -29.84 13.32
CA ALA A 181 -11.91 -29.35 13.16
C ALA A 181 -12.24 -28.90 11.73
N MET A 182 -11.22 -28.72 10.86
CA MET A 182 -11.41 -28.36 9.44
C MET A 182 -12.16 -29.42 8.61
N SER A 183 -12.30 -30.63 9.14
CA SER A 183 -13.18 -31.68 8.57
C SER A 183 -14.67 -31.32 8.70
N GLU A 184 -15.03 -30.51 9.70
CA GLU A 184 -16.40 -30.03 9.93
C GLU A 184 -16.69 -28.79 9.08
N ALA A 185 -17.80 -28.81 8.35
CA ALA A 185 -18.18 -27.72 7.45
C ALA A 185 -18.35 -26.37 8.18
N LYS A 186 -18.86 -26.38 9.43
CA LYS A 186 -19.06 -25.17 10.23
C LYS A 186 -17.72 -24.55 10.65
N SER A 187 -16.84 -25.33 11.27
CA SER A 187 -15.53 -24.86 11.70
C SER A 187 -14.68 -24.37 10.52
N ARG A 188 -14.76 -25.06 9.36
CA ARG A 188 -14.10 -24.60 8.13
C ARG A 188 -14.57 -23.22 7.67
N LYS A 189 -15.88 -22.97 7.65
CA LYS A 189 -16.45 -21.66 7.28
C LYS A 189 -15.99 -20.56 8.24
N ASP A 190 -15.95 -20.86 9.53
CA ASP A 190 -15.49 -19.90 10.55
C ASP A 190 -14.00 -19.55 10.37
N VAL A 191 -13.16 -20.55 10.03
CA VAL A 191 -11.73 -20.33 9.72
C VAL A 191 -11.57 -19.49 8.45
N PHE A 192 -12.29 -19.81 7.37
CA PHE A 192 -12.22 -19.03 6.12
C PHE A 192 -12.68 -17.59 6.33
N ARG A 193 -13.75 -17.38 7.10
CA ARG A 193 -14.22 -16.04 7.46
C ARG A 193 -13.15 -15.25 8.19
N LYS A 194 -12.50 -15.85 9.20
CA LYS A 194 -11.40 -15.21 9.93
C LYS A 194 -10.23 -14.83 9.02
N ILE A 195 -9.86 -15.69 8.08
CA ILE A 195 -8.79 -15.38 7.12
C ILE A 195 -9.16 -14.15 6.28
N VAL A 196 -10.39 -14.09 5.76
CA VAL A 196 -10.84 -12.97 4.93
C VAL A 196 -11.00 -11.67 5.71
N THR A 197 -11.42 -11.73 6.98
CA THR A 197 -11.68 -10.53 7.78
C THR A 197 -10.44 -9.99 8.51
N GLU A 198 -9.61 -10.88 9.05
CA GLU A 198 -8.50 -10.52 9.94
C GLU A 198 -7.12 -10.64 9.28
N TYR A 199 -6.96 -11.51 8.27
CA TYR A 199 -5.66 -11.81 7.65
C TYR A 199 -5.62 -11.48 6.14
N ASN A 200 -6.35 -10.43 5.74
CA ASN A 200 -6.44 -9.99 4.34
C ASN A 200 -5.28 -9.09 3.88
N TYR A 201 -4.50 -8.54 4.81
CA TYR A 201 -3.42 -7.63 4.48
C TYR A 201 -2.34 -8.36 3.67
N GLY A 202 -2.01 -7.86 2.49
CA GLY A 202 -1.00 -8.45 1.60
C GLY A 202 -1.44 -9.72 0.86
N ALA A 203 -2.55 -10.35 1.23
CA ALA A 203 -3.03 -11.58 0.59
C ALA A 203 -3.61 -11.31 -0.81
N PRO A 204 -3.42 -12.22 -1.79
CA PRO A 204 -3.92 -11.98 -3.15
C PRO A 204 -5.45 -11.96 -3.21
N PRO A 205 -6.08 -10.90 -3.78
CA PRO A 205 -7.53 -10.69 -3.71
C PRO A 205 -8.33 -11.81 -4.39
N LYS A 206 -7.75 -12.45 -5.43
CA LYS A 206 -8.36 -13.60 -6.12
C LYS A 206 -8.62 -14.79 -5.19
N TYR A 207 -7.78 -15.00 -4.19
CA TYR A 207 -7.92 -16.10 -3.24
C TYR A 207 -8.88 -15.72 -2.11
N LEU A 208 -8.83 -14.47 -1.64
CA LEU A 208 -9.77 -13.96 -0.64
C LEU A 208 -11.23 -14.01 -1.12
N GLN A 209 -11.49 -13.64 -2.38
CA GLN A 209 -12.83 -13.74 -2.98
C GLN A 209 -13.36 -15.18 -2.98
N LYS A 210 -12.53 -16.14 -3.39
CA LYS A 210 -12.90 -17.57 -3.38
C LYS A 210 -13.13 -18.10 -1.97
N LEU A 211 -12.31 -17.68 -1.00
CA LEU A 211 -12.50 -18.06 0.40
C LEU A 211 -13.77 -17.43 1.00
N ASP A 212 -14.11 -16.20 0.61
CA ASP A 212 -15.36 -15.56 1.02
C ASP A 212 -16.58 -16.34 0.50
N GLU A 213 -16.56 -16.74 -0.78
CA GLU A 213 -17.59 -17.60 -1.38
C GLU A 213 -17.73 -18.93 -0.65
N LEU A 214 -16.62 -19.58 -0.30
CA LEU A 214 -16.61 -20.84 0.45
C LEU A 214 -17.02 -20.70 1.93
N SER A 215 -16.97 -19.47 2.48
CA SER A 215 -17.33 -19.17 3.87
C SER A 215 -18.83 -18.90 4.08
N LYS A 216 -19.59 -18.73 2.99
CA LYS A 216 -21.05 -18.55 2.97
C LYS A 216 -21.75 -19.90 3.13
#